data_AF-A0AA50E0R3-F1
#
_entry.id   AF-A0AA50E0R3-F1
#
_cell.length_a   1.000
_cell.length_b   1.000
_cell.length_c   1.000
_cell.angle_alpha   90.00
_cell.angle_beta   90.00
_cell.angle_gamma   90.00
#
_symmetry.space_group_name_H-M   'P 1'
#
loop_
_entity.id
_entity.type
_entity.pdbx_description
1 polymer ?
#
loop_
_entity_poly.entity_id
_entity_poly.type
_entity_poly.pdbx_seq_one_letter_code
_entity_poly.pdbx_strand_id
1 'polypeptide(L)'
;MSRKNLILLAVYIVFTVGASLWLGQRAYQWLPPAAAQEAQPVGDLFSFLVSLGSVVFLGVAGAMAYSVIFHRFSLQNPQGAPIRGNARLEIFWTVVPIILVTWIAWYSYVIYQRMNVLGPLPVVEVPQLLGEKAIAADAPAELAMAQGSNINPERIGVEVKQWLWTFTYPNGG
;
A
#
# COMPACT_ATOMS: atom_id res chain seq x y z
N MET A 1 7.98 -25.14 -27.47
CA MET A 1 7.25 -25.39 -26.22
C MET A 1 6.05 -26.27 -26.55
N SER A 2 5.82 -27.38 -25.82
CA SER A 2 4.65 -28.26 -26.07
C SER A 2 3.34 -27.54 -25.73
N ARG A 3 2.26 -27.77 -26.50
CA ARG A 3 0.92 -27.21 -26.23
C ARG A 3 0.48 -27.49 -24.77
N LYS A 4 0.87 -28.65 -24.23
CA LYS A 4 0.59 -29.04 -22.83
C LYS A 4 1.26 -28.11 -21.82
N ASN A 5 2.51 -27.71 -22.05
CA ASN A 5 3.25 -26.83 -21.16
C ASN A 5 2.68 -25.41 -21.18
N LEU A 6 2.19 -24.96 -22.34
CA LEU A 6 1.54 -23.66 -22.48
C LEU A 6 0.20 -23.63 -21.73
N ILE A 7 -0.58 -24.72 -21.79
CA ILE A 7 -1.82 -24.87 -21.00
C ILE A 7 -1.52 -24.87 -19.51
N LEU A 8 -0.52 -25.64 -19.05
CA LEU A 8 -0.13 -25.67 -17.63
C LEU A 8 0.30 -24.29 -17.12
N LEU A 9 1.08 -23.54 -17.92
CA LEU A 9 1.48 -22.18 -17.59
C LEU A 9 0.27 -21.25 -17.48
N ALA A 10 -0.66 -21.31 -18.44
CA ALA A 10 -1.87 -20.49 -18.42
C ALA A 10 -2.75 -20.80 -17.20
N VAL A 11 -2.95 -22.09 -16.88
CA VAL A 11 -3.70 -22.52 -15.68
C VAL A 11 -3.04 -22.00 -14.41
N TYR A 12 -1.71 -22.08 -14.31
CA TYR A 12 -0.97 -21.56 -13.17
C TYR A 12 -1.15 -20.04 -13.03
N ILE A 13 -1.03 -19.27 -14.11
CA ILE A 13 -1.23 -17.82 -14.08
C ILE A 13 -2.66 -17.47 -13.64
N VAL A 14 -3.66 -18.14 -14.21
CA VAL A 14 -5.08 -17.93 -13.86
C VAL A 14 -5.33 -18.28 -12.40
N PHE A 15 -4.77 -19.39 -11.91
CA PHE A 15 -4.86 -19.78 -10.51
C PHE A 15 -4.21 -18.73 -9.59
N THR A 16 -2.99 -18.28 -9.91
CA THR A 16 -2.28 -17.26 -9.12
C THR A 16 -3.08 -15.97 -9.06
N VAL A 17 -3.58 -15.46 -10.18
CA VAL A 17 -4.39 -14.24 -10.21
C VAL A 17 -5.71 -14.43 -9.46
N GLY A 18 -6.43 -15.53 -9.71
CA GLY A 18 -7.70 -15.83 -9.05
C GLY A 18 -7.57 -15.96 -7.54
N ALA A 19 -6.58 -16.72 -7.05
CA ALA A 19 -6.29 -16.87 -5.63
C ALA A 19 -5.91 -15.53 -4.98
N SER A 20 -5.15 -14.70 -5.69
CA SER A 20 -4.72 -13.38 -5.20
C SER A 20 -5.86 -12.37 -5.11
N LEU A 21 -6.75 -12.34 -6.10
CA LEU A 21 -7.97 -11.52 -6.04
C LEU A 21 -8.89 -11.98 -4.91
N TRP A 22 -9.03 -13.29 -4.73
CA TRP A 22 -9.79 -13.84 -3.61
C TRP A 22 -9.19 -13.43 -2.26
N LEU A 23 -7.86 -13.47 -2.09
CA LEU A 23 -7.21 -13.07 -0.85
C LEU A 23 -7.37 -11.56 -0.58
N GLY A 24 -7.31 -10.72 -1.61
CA GLY A 24 -7.59 -9.29 -1.48
C GLY A 24 -9.01 -9.01 -1.00
N GLN A 25 -10.01 -9.75 -1.47
CA GLN A 25 -11.38 -9.63 -0.96
C GLN A 25 -11.49 -10.05 0.52
N ARG A 26 -10.66 -11.00 0.98
CA ARG A 26 -10.60 -11.36 2.41
C ARG A 26 -9.89 -10.31 3.26
N ALA A 27 -9.00 -9.51 2.67
CA ALA A 27 -8.25 -8.47 3.39
C ALA A 27 -9.15 -7.42 4.05
N TYR A 28 -10.33 -7.12 3.50
CA TYR A 28 -11.28 -6.20 4.13
C TYR A 28 -11.74 -6.65 5.52
N GLN A 29 -11.74 -7.96 5.78
CA GLN A 29 -12.15 -8.52 7.08
C GLN A 29 -11.05 -8.46 8.13
N TRP A 30 -9.81 -8.15 7.73
CA TRP A 30 -8.68 -8.01 8.65
C TRP A 30 -8.62 -6.62 9.29
N LEU A 31 -9.33 -5.66 8.71
CA LEU A 31 -9.43 -4.30 9.21
C LEU A 31 -10.70 -4.13 10.05
N PRO A 32 -10.69 -3.22 11.04
CA PRO A 32 -11.90 -2.80 11.74
C PRO A 32 -12.95 -2.23 10.77
N PRO A 33 -14.24 -2.28 11.14
CA PRO A 33 -15.29 -1.65 10.33
C PRO A 33 -15.03 -0.15 10.16
N ALA A 34 -15.27 0.37 8.96
CA ALA A 34 -15.04 1.78 8.65
C ALA A 34 -15.95 2.69 9.50
N ALA A 35 -15.34 3.51 10.36
CA ALA A 35 -16.03 4.49 11.20
C ALA A 35 -15.91 5.93 10.70
N ALA A 36 -15.10 6.17 9.66
CA ALA A 36 -14.87 7.47 9.04
C ALA A 36 -14.87 7.34 7.50
N GLN A 37 -15.21 8.41 6.78
CA GLN A 37 -15.19 8.43 5.31
C GLN A 37 -13.78 8.14 4.76
N GLU A 38 -12.75 8.60 5.46
CA GLU A 38 -11.34 8.35 5.10
C GLU A 38 -10.90 6.89 5.30
N ALA A 39 -11.65 6.08 6.06
CA ALA A 39 -11.27 4.68 6.30
C ALA A 39 -11.50 3.79 5.07
N GLN A 40 -12.44 4.16 4.20
CA GLN A 40 -12.78 3.36 3.03
C GLN A 40 -11.66 3.36 1.96
N PRO A 41 -11.08 4.52 1.55
CA PRO A 41 -9.90 4.55 0.67
C PRO A 41 -8.71 3.77 1.21
N VAL A 42 -8.50 3.78 2.52
CA VAL A 42 -7.42 3.02 3.18
C VAL A 42 -7.66 1.52 3.07
N GLY A 43 -8.91 1.07 3.29
CA GLY A 43 -9.30 -0.33 3.12
C GLY A 43 -9.11 -0.83 1.69
N ASP A 44 -9.50 -0.02 0.70
CA ASP A 44 -9.34 -0.35 -0.72
C ASP A 44 -7.86 -0.47 -1.11
N LEU A 45 -7.02 0.46 -0.65
CA LEU A 45 -5.57 0.41 -0.86
C LEU A 45 -4.96 -0.84 -0.21
N PHE A 46 -5.37 -1.16 1.02
CA PHE A 46 -4.90 -2.35 1.72
C PHE A 46 -5.26 -3.64 0.96
N SER A 47 -6.52 -3.77 0.53
CA SER A 47 -6.99 -4.92 -0.27
C SER A 47 -6.20 -5.07 -1.57
N PHE A 48 -5.98 -3.97 -2.28
CA PHE A 48 -5.16 -3.95 -3.49
C PHE A 48 -3.72 -4.43 -3.24
N LEU A 49 -3.08 -3.93 -2.18
CA LEU A 49 -1.71 -4.32 -1.82
C LEU A 49 -1.63 -5.79 -1.43
N VAL A 50 -2.62 -6.33 -0.70
CA VAL A 50 -2.68 -7.76 -0.37
C VAL A 50 -2.82 -8.61 -1.63
N SER A 51 -3.71 -8.25 -2.56
CA SER A 51 -3.83 -8.95 -3.83
C SER A 51 -2.52 -8.92 -4.62
N LEU A 52 -1.91 -7.74 -4.76
CA LEU A 52 -0.66 -7.59 -5.49
C LEU A 52 0.49 -8.39 -4.85
N GLY A 53 0.66 -8.28 -3.54
CA GLY A 53 1.66 -9.04 -2.79
C GLY A 53 1.47 -10.54 -2.92
N SER A 54 0.21 -11.00 -2.93
CA SER A 54 -0.13 -12.41 -3.14
C SER A 54 0.24 -12.92 -4.53
N VAL A 55 0.05 -12.12 -5.57
CA VAL A 55 0.46 -12.48 -6.95
C VAL A 55 1.98 -12.71 -6.99
N VAL A 56 2.75 -11.78 -6.42
CA VAL A 56 4.21 -11.87 -6.39
C VAL A 56 4.66 -13.07 -5.55
N PHE A 57 4.10 -13.23 -4.35
CA PHE A 57 4.44 -14.32 -3.45
C PHE A 57 4.15 -15.69 -4.07
N LEU A 58 2.93 -15.92 -4.56
CA LEU A 58 2.54 -17.17 -5.19
C LEU A 58 3.35 -17.41 -6.48
N GLY A 59 3.62 -16.35 -7.25
CA GLY A 59 4.46 -16.40 -8.44
C GLY A 59 5.86 -16.95 -8.16
N VAL A 60 6.55 -16.38 -7.16
CA VAL A 60 7.90 -16.81 -6.74
C VAL A 60 7.86 -18.17 -6.06
N ALA A 61 6.94 -18.39 -5.13
CA ALA A 61 6.80 -19.64 -4.40
C ALA A 61 6.50 -20.82 -5.33
N GLY A 62 5.64 -20.63 -6.34
CA GLY A 62 5.36 -21.66 -7.33
C GLY A 62 6.53 -21.91 -8.28
N ALA A 63 7.29 -20.88 -8.66
CA ALA A 63 8.53 -21.07 -9.43
C ALA A 63 9.58 -21.88 -8.63
N MET A 64 9.74 -21.59 -7.34
CA MET A 64 10.58 -22.37 -6.43
C MET A 64 10.08 -23.81 -6.29
N ALA A 65 8.78 -24.01 -6.03
CA ALA A 65 8.18 -25.34 -5.90
C ALA A 65 8.35 -26.17 -7.18
N TYR A 66 8.15 -25.55 -8.35
CA TYR A 66 8.41 -26.18 -9.64
C TYR A 66 9.87 -26.66 -9.76
N SER A 67 10.82 -25.79 -9.41
CA SER A 67 12.25 -26.15 -9.43
C SER A 67 12.56 -27.32 -8.50
N VAL A 68 12.03 -27.32 -7.28
CA VAL A 68 12.27 -28.39 -6.30
C VAL A 68 11.68 -29.73 -6.74
N ILE A 69 10.47 -29.72 -7.33
CA ILE A 69 9.78 -30.96 -7.70
C ILE A 69 10.37 -31.59 -8.97
N PHE A 70 10.62 -30.79 -10.00
CA PHE A 70 10.98 -31.25 -11.35
C PHE A 70 12.49 -31.23 -11.64
N HIS A 71 13.26 -30.40 -10.94
CA HIS A 71 14.72 -30.31 -11.10
C HIS A 71 15.48 -30.86 -9.89
N ARG A 72 14.86 -31.75 -9.11
CA ARG A 72 15.57 -32.52 -8.08
C ARG A 72 16.62 -33.43 -8.71
N PHE A 73 17.67 -33.72 -7.93
CA PHE A 73 18.76 -34.61 -8.34
C PHE A 73 18.25 -35.95 -8.88
N SER A 74 18.82 -36.39 -10.00
CA SER A 74 18.55 -37.68 -10.62
C SER A 74 19.86 -38.34 -11.05
N LEU A 75 20.02 -39.63 -10.73
CA LEU A 75 21.18 -40.43 -11.12
C LEU A 75 21.38 -40.49 -12.66
N GLN A 76 20.32 -40.27 -13.44
CA GLN A 76 20.38 -40.26 -14.91
C GLN A 76 20.87 -38.92 -15.49
N ASN A 77 20.76 -37.83 -14.74
CA ASN A 77 21.25 -36.50 -15.13
C ASN A 77 22.02 -35.88 -13.95
N PRO A 78 23.22 -36.42 -13.64
CA PRO A 78 24.00 -35.96 -12.49
C PRO A 78 24.60 -34.56 -12.70
N GLN A 79 24.65 -34.07 -13.94
CA GLN A 79 25.10 -32.72 -14.28
C GLN A 79 23.92 -31.89 -14.80
N GLY A 80 23.71 -30.70 -14.22
CA GLY A 80 22.73 -29.74 -14.70
C GLY A 80 23.16 -29.12 -16.03
N ALA A 81 22.20 -28.64 -16.83
CA ALA A 81 22.48 -27.98 -18.10
C ALA A 81 23.35 -26.71 -17.87
N PRO A 82 24.42 -26.48 -18.66
CA PRO A 82 25.32 -25.34 -18.50
C PRO A 82 24.70 -24.05 -19.06
N ILE A 83 23.68 -23.51 -18.38
CA ILE A 83 23.01 -22.27 -18.74
C ILE A 83 23.58 -21.14 -17.87
N ARG A 84 24.20 -20.14 -18.51
CA ARG A 84 24.88 -19.02 -17.81
C ARG A 84 24.03 -17.76 -17.65
N GLY A 85 23.01 -17.56 -18.48
CA GLY A 85 22.16 -16.37 -18.41
C GLY A 85 21.18 -16.26 -19.57
N ASN A 86 20.26 -15.31 -19.47
CA ASN A 86 19.29 -14.97 -20.51
C ASN A 86 18.93 -13.49 -20.40
N ALA A 87 19.65 -12.66 -21.16
CA ALA A 87 19.48 -11.21 -21.17
C ALA A 87 18.03 -10.74 -21.38
N ARG A 88 17.23 -11.46 -22.18
CA ARG A 88 15.82 -11.09 -22.42
C ARG A 88 14.98 -11.30 -21.16
N LEU A 89 15.20 -12.40 -20.46
CA LEU A 89 14.49 -12.72 -19.22
C LEU A 89 14.95 -11.77 -18.10
N GLU A 90 16.24 -11.45 -18.08
CA GLU A 90 16.86 -10.49 -17.16
C GLU A 90 16.24 -9.10 -17.28
N ILE A 91 16.20 -8.55 -18.49
CA ILE A 91 15.57 -7.24 -18.75
C ILE A 91 14.08 -7.27 -18.36
N PHE A 92 13.37 -8.36 -18.69
CA PHE A 92 11.96 -8.49 -18.40
C PHE A 92 11.67 -8.46 -16.90
N TRP A 93 12.39 -9.25 -16.08
CA TRP A 93 12.16 -9.28 -14.63
C TRP A 93 12.67 -8.05 -13.91
N THR A 94 13.50 -7.21 -14.53
CA THR A 94 13.97 -5.96 -13.91
C THR A 94 13.05 -4.80 -14.25
N VAL A 95 12.65 -4.66 -15.51
CA VAL A 95 11.81 -3.55 -15.98
C VAL A 95 10.40 -3.63 -15.40
N VAL A 96 9.81 -4.82 -15.37
CA VAL A 96 8.42 -5.00 -14.90
C VAL A 96 8.24 -4.56 -13.44
N PRO A 97 9.08 -5.00 -12.46
CA PRO A 97 8.97 -4.52 -11.08
C PRO A 97 9.25 -3.03 -10.92
N ILE A 98 10.17 -2.45 -11.70
CA ILE A 98 10.46 -1.01 -11.63
C ILE A 98 9.21 -0.21 -12.01
N ILE A 99 8.59 -0.52 -13.16
CA ILE A 99 7.36 0.15 -13.61
C ILE A 99 6.24 -0.01 -12.58
N LEU A 100 6.09 -1.22 -12.05
CA LEU A 100 5.07 -1.54 -11.06
C LEU A 100 5.21 -0.70 -9.78
N VAL A 101 6.42 -0.61 -9.22
CA VAL A 101 6.67 0.18 -8.00
C VAL A 101 6.49 1.68 -8.27
N THR A 102 6.99 2.20 -9.40
CA THR A 102 6.80 3.61 -9.78
C THR A 102 5.31 3.96 -9.91
N TRP A 103 4.51 3.08 -10.49
CA TRP A 103 3.07 3.28 -10.63
C TRP A 103 2.34 3.30 -9.28
N ILE A 104 2.68 2.38 -8.36
CA ILE A 104 2.11 2.34 -7.01
C ILE A 104 2.47 3.60 -6.22
N ALA A 105 3.72 4.06 -6.31
CA ALA A 105 4.17 5.29 -5.67
C ALA A 105 3.38 6.51 -6.16
N TRP A 106 3.17 6.60 -7.48
CA TRP A 106 2.35 7.65 -8.08
C TRP A 106 0.90 7.61 -7.59
N TYR A 107 0.28 6.43 -7.57
CA TYR A 107 -1.10 6.26 -7.10
C TYR A 107 -1.25 6.63 -5.62
N SER A 108 -0.32 6.20 -4.78
CA SER A 108 -0.26 6.55 -3.35
C SER A 108 -0.17 8.07 -3.15
N TYR A 109 0.69 8.75 -3.91
CA TYR A 109 0.81 10.20 -3.88
C TYR A 109 -0.51 10.91 -4.23
N VAL A 110 -1.24 10.43 -5.24
CA VAL A 110 -2.55 11.00 -5.62
C VAL A 110 -3.58 10.86 -4.50
N ILE A 111 -3.64 9.71 -3.81
CA ILE A 111 -4.54 9.51 -2.67
C ILE A 111 -4.15 10.44 -1.52
N TYR A 112 -2.85 10.52 -1.21
CA TYR A 112 -2.33 11.41 -0.17
C TYR A 112 -2.76 12.87 -0.39
N GLN A 113 -2.62 13.37 -1.62
CA GLN A 113 -3.04 14.74 -1.95
C GLN A 113 -4.55 14.97 -1.79
N ARG A 114 -5.39 13.95 -2.04
CA ARG A 114 -6.85 14.03 -1.84
C ARG A 114 -7.23 14.06 -0.36
N MET A 115 -6.50 13.35 0.49
CA MET A 115 -6.71 13.38 1.94
C MET A 115 -6.17 14.68 2.58
N ASN A 116 -5.14 15.28 1.97
CA ASN A 116 -4.52 16.53 2.44
C ASN A 116 -5.30 17.81 2.05
N VAL A 117 -6.56 17.67 1.61
CA VAL A 117 -7.44 18.82 1.27
C VAL A 117 -7.91 19.57 2.52
N LEU A 118 -7.83 18.94 3.69
CA LEU A 118 -7.67 19.67 4.95
C LEU A 118 -6.20 20.08 5.01
N GLY A 119 -5.87 21.31 4.59
CA GLY A 119 -4.50 21.84 4.66
C GLY A 119 -3.84 21.62 6.03
N PRO A 120 -2.51 21.81 6.15
CA PRO A 120 -1.74 21.42 7.34
C PRO A 120 -2.55 21.73 8.59
N LEU A 121 -3.01 20.70 9.31
CA LEU A 121 -3.67 20.91 10.58
C LEU A 121 -2.75 21.87 11.35
N PRO A 122 -3.24 23.04 11.79
CA PRO A 122 -2.39 24.03 12.43
C PRO A 122 -1.61 23.24 13.47
N VAL A 123 -0.29 23.17 13.26
CA VAL A 123 0.61 22.49 14.18
C VAL A 123 0.25 23.09 15.52
N VAL A 124 -0.41 22.30 16.36
CA VAL A 124 -0.77 22.76 17.70
C VAL A 124 0.58 23.05 18.31
N GLU A 125 0.89 24.33 18.43
CA GLU A 125 2.08 24.83 19.08
C GLU A 125 2.08 24.15 20.44
N VAL A 126 2.88 23.10 20.59
CA VAL A 126 3.16 22.54 21.90
C VAL A 126 3.72 23.72 22.67
N PRO A 127 3.07 24.18 23.77
CA PRO A 127 3.57 25.32 24.52
C PRO A 127 5.05 25.09 24.78
N GLN A 128 5.87 26.04 24.33
CA GLN A 128 7.32 25.98 24.39
C GLN A 128 7.75 25.86 25.86
N LEU A 129 7.79 24.66 26.42
CA LEU A 129 8.34 24.44 27.76
C LEU A 129 9.87 24.50 27.75
N LEU A 130 10.51 24.52 26.57
CA LEU A 130 11.93 24.84 26.39
C LEU A 130 12.07 25.63 25.09
N GLY A 131 12.39 26.92 25.22
CA GLY A 131 12.31 27.89 24.13
C GLY A 131 13.21 27.58 22.93
N GLU A 132 12.61 27.40 21.77
CA GLU A 132 13.21 27.75 20.49
C GLU A 132 12.10 28.04 19.48
N LYS A 133 12.13 29.23 18.88
CA LYS A 133 11.16 29.71 17.89
C LYS A 133 11.40 29.01 16.55
N ALA A 134 10.45 28.19 16.10
CA ALA A 134 10.37 27.80 14.70
C ALA A 134 9.53 28.85 13.94
N ILE A 135 10.20 29.62 13.09
CA ILE A 135 9.60 30.67 12.26
C ILE A 135 8.96 29.98 11.05
N ALA A 136 7.63 29.98 10.95
CA ALA A 136 6.93 29.61 9.73
C ALA A 136 6.46 30.88 9.01
N ALA A 137 7.16 31.21 7.93
CA ALA A 137 6.86 32.33 7.06
C ALA A 137 5.53 32.09 6.31
N ASP A 138 4.66 33.09 6.38
CA ASP A 138 3.60 33.53 5.47
C ASP A 138 3.04 32.47 4.48
N ALA A 139 1.89 31.90 4.82
CA ALA A 139 1.07 31.15 3.86
C ALA A 139 0.27 32.13 2.95
N PRO A 140 0.28 31.95 1.62
CA PRO A 140 -0.38 32.84 0.68
C PRO A 140 -1.91 32.74 0.75
N ALA A 141 -2.58 33.82 0.31
CA ALA A 141 -4.03 34.08 0.36
C ALA A 141 -4.97 33.05 -0.32
N GLU A 142 -4.43 31.93 -0.80
CA GLU A 142 -5.16 30.83 -1.43
C GLU A 142 -5.98 30.01 -0.42
N LEU A 143 -5.63 30.08 0.88
CA LEU A 143 -6.41 29.47 1.97
C LEU A 143 -7.80 30.10 2.18
N ALA A 144 -8.07 31.28 1.64
CA ALA A 144 -9.35 31.97 1.83
C ALA A 144 -10.50 31.37 0.99
N MET A 145 -10.21 30.54 -0.01
CA MET A 145 -11.20 30.09 -0.98
C MET A 145 -11.86 28.72 -0.67
N ALA A 146 -11.46 28.05 0.41
CA ALA A 146 -12.07 26.78 0.83
C ALA A 146 -13.26 26.95 1.81
N GLN A 147 -13.80 28.17 1.95
CA GLN A 147 -15.04 28.44 2.70
C GLN A 147 -16.28 28.11 1.86
N GLY A 148 -16.50 26.83 1.57
CA GLY A 148 -17.63 26.35 0.76
C GLY A 148 -18.45 25.23 1.40
N SER A 149 -18.18 24.85 2.64
CA SER A 149 -18.93 23.81 3.35
C SER A 149 -19.43 24.34 4.69
N ASN A 150 -20.76 24.42 4.84
CA ASN A 150 -21.46 24.79 6.08
C ASN A 150 -21.36 23.69 7.16
N ILE A 151 -20.16 23.20 7.43
CA ILE A 151 -19.87 22.36 8.58
C ILE A 151 -19.22 23.31 9.59
N ASN A 152 -19.90 23.62 10.68
CA ASN A 152 -19.20 24.07 11.89
C ASN A 152 -18.57 22.80 12.48
N PRO A 153 -17.28 22.51 12.26
CA PRO A 153 -16.69 21.34 12.88
C PRO A 153 -16.72 21.56 14.38
N GLU A 154 -17.32 20.63 15.12
CA GLU A 154 -17.22 20.64 16.58
C GLU A 154 -15.73 20.51 16.94
N ARG A 155 -15.15 21.60 17.45
CA ARG A 155 -13.74 21.63 17.83
C ARG A 155 -13.60 21.00 19.21
N ILE A 156 -13.04 19.80 19.25
CA ILE A 156 -12.76 19.11 20.52
C ILE A 156 -11.30 19.38 20.89
N GLY A 157 -11.05 20.00 22.04
CA GLY A 157 -9.71 20.13 22.60
C GLY A 157 -9.29 18.81 23.25
N VAL A 158 -8.08 18.35 22.96
CA VAL A 158 -7.54 17.11 23.52
C VAL A 158 -6.22 17.43 24.24
N GLU A 159 -6.21 17.29 25.56
CA GLU A 159 -5.00 17.40 26.38
C GLU A 159 -4.49 16.00 26.72
N VAL A 160 -3.21 15.75 26.44
CA VAL A 160 -2.56 14.45 26.66
C VAL A 160 -1.56 14.55 27.81
N LYS A 161 -1.80 13.77 28.87
CA LYS A 161 -0.91 13.56 30.02
C LYS A 161 -0.53 12.08 30.09
N GLN A 162 0.47 11.74 30.90
CA GLN A 162 0.91 10.35 31.06
C GLN A 162 -0.27 9.46 31.51
N TRP A 163 -0.71 8.56 30.63
CA TRP A 163 -1.90 7.70 30.80
C TRP A 163 -3.25 8.42 31.02
N LEU A 164 -3.35 9.73 30.76
CA LEU A 164 -4.61 10.48 30.93
C LEU A 164 -4.89 11.35 29.70
N TRP A 165 -6.09 11.22 29.16
CA TRP A 165 -6.59 12.03 28.05
C TRP A 165 -7.76 12.86 28.57
N THR A 166 -7.71 14.19 28.42
CA THR A 166 -8.78 15.11 28.82
C THR A 166 -9.37 15.77 27.57
N PHE A 167 -10.70 15.77 27.47
CA PHE A 167 -11.44 16.32 26.34
C PHE A 167 -12.20 17.57 26.75
N THR A 168 -12.10 18.64 25.98
CA THR A 168 -12.82 19.91 26.21
C THR A 168 -13.70 20.26 25.01
N TYR A 169 -14.95 20.65 25.30
CA TYR A 169 -15.96 20.96 24.29
C TYR A 169 -16.34 22.46 24.42
N PRO A 170 -15.74 23.36 23.62
CA PRO A 170 -15.93 24.81 23.76
C PRO A 170 -17.38 25.27 23.52
N ASN A 171 -18.13 24.51 22.73
CA ASN A 171 -19.52 24.80 22.35
C ASN A 171 -20.54 23.87 23.03
N GLY A 172 -20.08 22.95 23.88
CA GLY A 172 -20.93 22.00 24.61
C GLY A 172 -21.32 22.58 25.96
N GLY A 173 -22.47 23.26 25.99
CA GLY A 173 -23.19 23.55 27.24
C GLY A 173 -23.86 22.30 27.80
#